data_AF-A0A1E3JR01-F1
#
_entry.id   AF-A0A1E3JR01-F1
#
_cell.length_a   1.000
_cell.length_b   1.000
_cell.length_c   1.000
_cell.angle_alpha   90.00
_cell.angle_beta   90.00
_cell.angle_gamma   90.00
#
_symmetry.space_group_name_H-M   'P 1'
#
loop_
_entity.id
_entity.type
_entity.pdbx_description
1 polymer ?
#
loop_
_entity_poly.entity_id
_entity_poly.type
_entity_poly.pdbx_seq_one_letter_code
_entity_poly.pdbx_strand_id
1 'polypeptide(L)'
;MLHGPIRQGLTSIEKYYRKAIEAKTPVIAVYLNPLMKHWWFELNLGTRLAAEANDIFREIYDEFAIAKRSSNTSDNHVSCPQAPLTEMQRKIKDLQKASLAFRGSGNLSDEFDRYISFFEEDDSLSLLAATPAKIEPDFVLQWWNRNEFAFPIISGIARDFLAIPASSVPCERLFSYAKLADTEKRRCMSEGTFSDLQTLGAAYREERRVQDEGKRKGSTFIDDRDVQKKSKNKESI
;
A
#
# COMPACT_ATOMS: atom_id res chain seq x y z
N MET A 1 27.91 26.54 22.13
CA MET A 1 28.48 25.17 22.06
C MET A 1 27.56 24.14 21.37
N LEU A 2 26.27 24.41 21.12
CA LEU A 2 25.33 23.45 20.48
C LEU A 2 25.43 23.34 18.94
N HIS A 3 26.15 24.24 18.26
CA HIS A 3 26.22 24.26 16.79
C HIS A 3 26.98 23.09 16.17
N GLY A 4 27.95 22.50 16.88
CA GLY A 4 28.75 21.38 16.37
C GLY A 4 27.92 20.11 16.12
N PRO A 5 27.25 19.58 17.17
CA PRO A 5 26.40 18.39 17.03
C PRO A 5 25.25 18.57 16.03
N ILE A 6 24.62 19.76 16.00
CA ILE A 6 23.52 20.05 15.07
C ILE A 6 24.01 20.01 13.61
N ARG A 7 25.18 20.61 13.33
CA ARG A 7 25.78 20.57 11.98
C ARG A 7 26.12 19.14 11.56
N GLN A 8 26.70 18.35 12.47
CA GLN A 8 27.02 16.95 12.19
C GLN A 8 25.75 16.12 11.96
N GLY A 9 24.67 16.40 12.69
CA GLY A 9 23.35 15.82 12.47
C GLY A 9 22.80 16.15 11.08
N LEU A 10 22.84 17.41 10.68
CA LEU A 10 22.40 17.85 9.33
C LEU A 10 23.21 17.16 8.22
N THR A 11 24.53 17.08 8.34
CA THR A 11 25.37 16.37 7.37
C THR A 11 25.03 14.88 7.30
N SER A 12 24.69 14.27 8.43
CA SER A 12 24.30 12.86 8.48
C SER A 12 22.95 12.65 7.78
N ILE A 13 21.98 13.52 8.04
CA ILE A 13 20.66 13.50 7.41
C ILE A 13 20.78 13.66 5.89
N GLU A 14 21.55 14.66 5.43
CA GLU A 14 21.78 14.89 4.00
C GLU A 14 22.40 13.66 3.31
N LYS A 15 23.40 13.04 3.96
CA LYS A 15 24.02 11.80 3.48
C LYS A 15 23.00 10.68 3.29
N TYR A 16 22.07 10.49 4.23
CA TYR A 16 21.05 9.44 4.10
C TYR A 16 19.98 9.76 3.06
N TYR A 17 19.58 11.03 2.91
CA TYR A 17 18.69 11.43 1.82
C TYR A 17 19.30 11.16 0.45
N ARG A 18 20.60 11.47 0.27
CA ARG A 18 21.30 11.15 -0.98
C ARG A 18 21.29 9.64 -1.28
N LYS A 19 21.62 8.82 -0.28
CA LYS A 19 21.54 7.37 -0.40
C LYS A 19 20.13 6.86 -0.70
N ALA A 20 19.11 7.50 -0.14
CA ALA A 20 17.71 7.15 -0.40
C ALA A 20 17.31 7.43 -1.84
N ILE A 21 17.78 8.53 -2.42
CA ILE A 21 17.57 8.87 -3.84
C ILE A 21 18.34 7.89 -4.74
N GLU A 22 19.60 7.61 -4.42
CA GLU A 22 20.43 6.62 -5.14
C GLU A 22 19.78 5.22 -5.16
N ALA A 23 19.12 4.83 -4.07
CA ALA A 23 18.45 3.53 -3.97
C ALA A 23 17.17 3.42 -4.82
N LYS A 24 16.62 4.53 -5.32
CA LYS A 24 15.35 4.67 -6.07
C LYS A 24 14.08 4.21 -5.33
N THR A 25 14.11 3.10 -4.58
CA THR A 25 12.94 2.52 -3.88
C THR A 25 12.20 3.50 -2.97
N PRO A 26 12.88 4.31 -2.13
CA PRO A 26 12.18 5.30 -1.29
C PRO A 26 11.47 6.36 -2.14
N VAL A 27 12.07 6.76 -3.26
CA VAL A 27 11.46 7.71 -4.20
C VAL A 27 10.17 7.12 -4.79
N ILE A 28 10.27 5.90 -5.30
CA ILE A 28 9.13 5.17 -5.87
C ILE A 28 8.01 5.03 -4.84
N ALA A 29 8.32 4.64 -3.60
CA ALA A 29 7.32 4.49 -2.54
C ALA A 29 6.58 5.81 -2.21
N VAL A 30 7.29 6.95 -2.21
CA VAL A 30 6.68 8.27 -2.00
C VAL A 30 5.79 8.65 -3.18
N TYR A 31 6.26 8.42 -4.41
CA TYR A 31 5.48 8.68 -5.61
C TYR A 31 4.20 7.85 -5.68
N LEU A 32 4.25 6.59 -5.22
CA LEU A 32 3.09 5.71 -5.16
C LEU A 32 2.12 6.05 -4.03
N ASN A 33 2.51 6.88 -3.07
CA ASN A 33 1.60 7.34 -2.03
C ASN A 33 0.75 8.51 -2.56
N PRO A 34 -0.58 8.34 -2.72
CA PRO A 34 -1.44 9.37 -3.28
C PRO A 34 -1.48 10.67 -2.46
N LEU A 35 -1.04 10.64 -1.19
CA LEU A 35 -0.98 11.81 -0.30
C LEU A 35 0.32 12.63 -0.45
N MET A 36 1.37 12.07 -1.07
CA MET A 36 2.72 12.66 -1.08
C MET A 36 3.21 12.98 -2.51
N LYS A 37 3.11 12.03 -3.44
CA LYS A 37 3.52 12.14 -4.85
C LYS A 37 4.75 13.04 -5.08
N HIS A 38 4.66 13.96 -6.05
CA HIS A 38 5.73 14.89 -6.43
C HIS A 38 5.83 16.09 -5.47
N TRP A 39 4.70 16.62 -4.99
CA TRP A 39 4.66 17.81 -4.13
C TRP A 39 5.39 17.60 -2.81
N TRP A 40 5.47 16.38 -2.28
CA TRP A 40 6.23 16.11 -1.07
C TRP A 40 7.72 16.44 -1.24
N PHE A 41 8.30 16.15 -2.40
CA PHE A 41 9.69 16.51 -2.69
C PHE A 41 9.86 18.02 -2.85
N GLU A 42 8.93 18.67 -3.56
CA GLU A 42 8.95 20.12 -3.74
C GLU A 42 8.88 20.87 -2.41
N LEU A 43 8.01 20.41 -1.50
CA LEU A 43 7.79 21.02 -0.19
C LEU A 43 8.95 20.78 0.79
N ASN A 44 9.57 19.59 0.77
CA ASN A 44 10.51 19.18 1.83
C ASN A 44 11.98 19.13 1.40
N LEU A 45 12.27 18.92 0.11
CA LEU A 45 13.62 18.67 -0.40
C LEU A 45 14.05 19.68 -1.49
N GLY A 46 13.13 20.54 -1.94
CA GLY A 46 13.38 21.60 -2.89
C GLY A 46 13.37 21.14 -4.35
N THR A 47 13.38 22.11 -5.26
CA THR A 47 13.12 21.90 -6.70
C THR A 47 14.13 20.99 -7.39
N ARG A 48 15.42 21.07 -7.04
CA ARG A 48 16.47 20.25 -7.67
C ARG A 48 16.27 18.75 -7.39
N LEU A 49 16.05 18.40 -6.14
CA LEU A 49 15.83 17.00 -5.74
C LEU A 49 14.45 16.50 -6.17
N ALA A 50 13.46 17.39 -6.23
CA ALA A 50 12.15 17.05 -6.78
C ALA A 50 12.21 16.70 -8.27
N ALA A 51 12.97 17.45 -9.07
CA ALA A 51 13.19 17.13 -10.48
C ALA A 51 13.90 15.77 -10.64
N GLU A 52 14.98 15.55 -9.89
CA GLU A 52 15.72 14.27 -9.89
C GLU A 52 14.82 13.09 -9.48
N ALA A 53 13.96 13.27 -8.48
CA ALA A 53 12.99 12.27 -8.05
C ALA A 53 11.91 11.99 -9.11
N ASN A 54 11.47 13.02 -9.84
CA ASN A 54 10.52 12.89 -10.95
C ASN A 54 11.13 12.07 -12.08
N ASP A 55 12.36 12.40 -12.49
CA ASP A 55 13.08 11.68 -13.53
C ASP A 55 13.23 10.19 -13.18
N ILE A 56 13.56 9.88 -11.92
CA ILE A 56 13.64 8.49 -11.42
C ILE A 56 12.30 7.77 -11.56
N PHE A 57 11.19 8.38 -11.14
CA PHE A 57 9.90 7.72 -11.20
C PHE A 57 9.38 7.60 -12.65
N ARG A 58 9.68 8.59 -13.51
CA ARG A 58 9.40 8.58 -14.94
C ARG A 58 10.14 7.44 -15.65
N GLU A 59 11.42 7.27 -15.36
CA GLU A 59 12.25 6.16 -15.88
C GLU A 59 11.60 4.80 -15.58
N ILE A 60 11.21 4.57 -14.32
CA ILE A 60 10.54 3.32 -13.91
C ILE A 60 9.19 3.15 -14.60
N TYR A 61 8.41 4.22 -14.73
CA TYR A 61 7.14 4.17 -15.45
C TYR A 61 7.33 3.76 -16.92
N ASP A 62 8.32 4.34 -17.61
CA ASP A 62 8.61 4.02 -19.01
C ASP A 62 9.04 2.56 -19.18
N GLU A 63 9.86 2.02 -18.27
CA GLU A 63 10.23 0.60 -18.25
C GLU A 63 9.00 -0.31 -18.17
N PHE A 64 8.08 -0.02 -17.24
CA PHE A 64 6.84 -0.78 -17.09
C PHE A 64 5.89 -0.59 -18.28
N ALA A 65 5.82 0.61 -18.85
CA ALA A 65 5.00 0.90 -20.03
C ALA A 65 5.48 0.09 -21.25
N ILE A 66 6.81 0.00 -21.46
CA ILE A 66 7.43 -0.82 -22.51
C ILE A 66 7.11 -2.30 -22.27
N ALA A 67 7.35 -2.82 -21.06
CA ALA A 67 7.10 -4.23 -20.73
C ALA A 67 5.63 -4.62 -20.98
N LYS A 68 4.68 -3.77 -20.59
CA LYS A 68 3.25 -3.98 -20.81
C LYS A 68 2.84 -3.93 -22.28
N ARG A 69 3.50 -3.08 -23.08
CA ARG A 69 3.28 -3.05 -24.54
C ARG A 69 3.78 -4.34 -25.18
N SER A 70 4.92 -4.86 -24.72
CA SER A 70 5.49 -6.13 -25.19
C SER A 70 4.64 -7.35 -24.84
N SER A 71 3.99 -7.39 -23.67
CA SER A 71 3.09 -8.50 -23.31
C SER A 71 1.82 -8.52 -24.17
N ASN A 72 1.25 -7.36 -24.50
CA ASN A 72 0.04 -7.27 -25.32
C ASN A 72 0.25 -7.76 -26.77
N THR A 73 1.48 -7.76 -27.28
CA THR A 73 1.82 -8.31 -28.60
C THR A 73 1.98 -9.84 -28.61
N SER A 74 2.03 -10.49 -27.44
CA SER A 74 2.27 -11.94 -27.30
C SER A 74 1.03 -12.72 -26.85
N ASP A 75 0.04 -12.07 -26.24
CA ASP A 75 -1.16 -12.72 -25.70
C ASP A 75 -2.31 -12.82 -26.73
N ASN A 76 -2.17 -13.78 -27.65
CA ASN A 76 -3.30 -14.41 -28.35
C ASN A 76 -3.47 -15.88 -27.88
N HIS A 77 -3.43 -16.16 -26.57
CA HIS A 77 -3.89 -17.45 -26.05
C HIS A 77 -4.24 -17.44 -24.54
N VAL A 78 -5.54 -17.68 -24.27
CA VAL A 78 -6.18 -18.25 -23.06
C VAL A 78 -5.85 -17.63 -21.69
N SER A 79 -6.78 -16.80 -21.21
CA SER A 79 -6.87 -16.33 -19.82
C SER A 79 -6.96 -17.48 -18.81
N CYS A 80 -6.25 -17.29 -17.69
CA CYS A 80 -6.23 -18.14 -16.50
C CYS A 80 -7.64 -18.30 -15.87
N PRO A 81 -8.02 -19.46 -15.29
CA PRO A 81 -9.33 -19.63 -14.66
C PRO A 81 -9.43 -18.80 -13.37
N GLN A 82 -9.98 -17.59 -13.47
CA GLN A 82 -10.42 -16.82 -12.31
C GLN A 82 -11.72 -17.41 -11.76
N ALA A 83 -11.89 -17.43 -10.44
CA ALA A 83 -13.12 -17.85 -9.77
C ALA A 83 -14.35 -17.18 -10.44
N PRO A 84 -15.44 -17.92 -10.73
CA PRO A 84 -16.51 -17.41 -11.57
C PRO A 84 -17.24 -16.26 -10.88
N LEU A 85 -16.86 -15.04 -11.22
CA LEU A 85 -17.67 -13.85 -10.94
C LEU A 85 -19.00 -14.01 -11.68
N THR A 86 -20.10 -13.76 -10.97
CA THR A 86 -21.44 -13.74 -11.57
C THR A 86 -21.44 -12.77 -12.75
N GLU A 87 -22.18 -13.08 -13.81
CA GLU A 87 -22.26 -12.23 -15.02
C GLU A 87 -22.57 -10.76 -14.70
N MET A 88 -23.39 -10.52 -13.67
CA MET A 88 -23.70 -9.19 -13.14
C MET A 88 -22.47 -8.48 -12.55
N GLN A 89 -21.62 -9.18 -11.79
CA GLN A 89 -20.38 -8.61 -11.23
C GLN A 89 -19.41 -8.22 -12.33
N ARG A 90 -19.35 -9.01 -13.41
CA ARG A 90 -18.53 -8.71 -14.60
C ARG A 90 -19.02 -7.45 -15.32
N LYS A 91 -20.32 -7.38 -15.61
CA LYS A 91 -20.94 -6.19 -16.23
C LYS A 91 -20.77 -4.93 -15.39
N ILE A 92 -20.92 -5.02 -14.06
CA ILE A 92 -20.69 -3.89 -13.15
C ILE A 92 -19.21 -3.46 -13.19
N LYS A 93 -18.28 -4.42 -13.14
CA LYS A 93 -16.83 -4.14 -13.20
C LYS A 93 -16.43 -3.51 -14.54
N ASP A 94 -17.01 -3.96 -15.64
CA ASP A 94 -16.78 -3.39 -16.98
C ASP A 94 -17.33 -1.95 -17.10
N LEU A 95 -18.50 -1.68 -16.53
CA LEU A 95 -19.08 -0.34 -16.48
C LEU A 95 -18.29 0.61 -15.56
N GLN A 96 -17.83 0.13 -14.40
CA GLN A 96 -16.94 0.88 -13.51
C GLN A 96 -15.61 1.19 -14.19
N LYS A 97 -15.02 0.22 -14.91
CA LYS A 97 -13.81 0.39 -15.72
C LYS A 97 -14.01 1.45 -16.79
N ALA A 98 -15.13 1.40 -17.53
CA ALA A 98 -15.47 2.40 -18.55
C ALA A 98 -15.66 3.79 -17.92
N SER A 99 -16.29 3.90 -16.75
CA SER A 99 -16.50 5.16 -16.04
C SER A 99 -15.20 5.76 -15.49
N LEU A 100 -14.30 4.96 -14.93
CA LEU A 100 -12.98 5.40 -14.44
C LEU A 100 -12.06 5.79 -15.59
N ALA A 101 -12.09 5.04 -16.70
CA ALA A 101 -11.39 5.41 -17.93
C ALA A 101 -11.95 6.71 -18.54
N PHE A 102 -13.28 6.90 -18.51
CA PHE A 102 -13.93 8.13 -18.96
C PHE A 102 -13.55 9.34 -18.09
N ARG A 103 -13.49 9.16 -16.76
CA ARG A 103 -13.02 10.20 -15.81
C ARG A 103 -11.56 10.59 -16.06
N GLY A 104 -10.76 9.70 -16.66
CA GLY A 104 -9.37 9.93 -17.05
C GLY A 104 -9.15 10.40 -18.50
N SER A 105 -10.21 10.59 -19.29
CA SER A 105 -10.14 11.02 -20.69
C SER A 105 -10.09 12.55 -20.84
N GLY A 106 -9.29 13.22 -20.02
CA GLY A 106 -8.85 14.59 -20.31
C GLY A 106 -7.74 14.58 -21.37
N ASN A 107 -7.47 15.72 -22.01
CA ASN A 107 -6.47 15.92 -23.08
C ASN A 107 -5.00 15.58 -22.72
N LEU A 108 -4.72 14.91 -21.59
CA LEU A 108 -3.41 14.39 -21.23
C LEU A 108 -3.22 12.98 -21.81
N SER A 109 -2.29 12.86 -22.75
CA SER A 109 -2.04 11.61 -23.48
C SER A 109 -1.33 10.53 -22.64
N ASP A 110 -0.66 10.91 -21.54
CA ASP A 110 0.16 10.00 -20.72
C ASP A 110 -0.51 9.71 -19.36
N GLU A 111 -0.53 8.43 -18.94
CA GLU A 111 -1.08 8.01 -17.64
C GLU A 111 -0.29 8.63 -16.49
N PHE A 112 1.03 8.75 -16.65
CA PHE A 112 1.92 9.40 -15.68
C PHE A 112 1.45 10.81 -15.35
N ASP A 113 1.35 11.67 -16.38
CA ASP A 113 0.97 13.07 -16.19
C ASP A 113 -0.42 13.18 -15.54
N ARG A 114 -1.36 12.30 -15.95
CA ARG A 114 -2.69 12.23 -15.35
C ARG A 114 -2.62 11.91 -13.85
N TYR A 115 -1.80 10.95 -13.45
CA TYR A 115 -1.64 10.57 -12.05
C TYR A 115 -0.99 11.68 -11.22
N ILE A 116 0.05 12.31 -11.76
CA ILE A 116 0.74 13.43 -11.13
C ILE A 116 -0.22 14.62 -10.93
N SER A 117 -1.02 14.95 -11.94
CA SER A 117 -2.02 16.01 -11.85
C SER A 117 -3.27 15.62 -11.06
N PHE A 118 -3.47 14.32 -10.77
CA PHE A 118 -4.64 13.85 -10.06
C PHE A 118 -4.59 14.31 -8.61
N PHE A 119 -5.27 15.41 -8.33
CA PHE A 119 -5.77 15.72 -7.01
C PHE A 119 -7.17 15.09 -6.92
N GLU A 120 -7.32 14.11 -6.04
CA GLU A 120 -8.67 13.70 -5.65
C GLU A 120 -9.27 14.93 -4.97
N GLU A 121 -10.25 15.59 -5.59
CA GLU A 121 -10.97 16.76 -5.03
C GLU A 121 -11.76 16.41 -3.75
N ASP A 122 -11.57 15.20 -3.23
CA ASP A 122 -12.15 14.76 -1.97
C ASP A 122 -11.39 15.43 -0.81
N ASP A 123 -12.06 16.36 -0.12
CA ASP A 123 -11.63 16.96 1.16
C ASP A 123 -11.11 15.92 2.16
N SER A 124 -11.59 14.67 2.03
CA SER A 124 -11.16 13.49 2.78
C SER A 124 -9.66 13.21 2.68
N LEU A 125 -9.02 13.29 1.51
CA LEU A 125 -7.58 13.00 1.37
C LEU A 125 -6.71 14.11 1.96
N SER A 126 -7.08 15.37 1.74
CA SER A 126 -6.40 16.52 2.34
C SER A 126 -6.47 16.46 3.86
N LEU A 127 -7.65 16.15 4.42
CA LEU A 127 -7.83 15.98 5.86
C LEU A 127 -7.01 14.79 6.40
N LEU A 128 -6.91 13.71 5.63
CA LEU A 128 -6.16 12.52 6.00
C LEU A 128 -4.64 12.79 5.98
N ALA A 129 -4.14 13.53 4.99
CA ALA A 129 -2.76 14.01 4.95
C ALA A 129 -2.43 14.91 6.14
N ALA A 130 -3.38 15.74 6.58
CA ALA A 130 -3.25 16.59 7.77
C ALA A 130 -3.36 15.81 9.09
N THR A 131 -3.87 14.57 9.08
CA THR A 131 -4.07 13.74 10.28
C THR A 131 -3.45 12.34 10.13
N PRO A 132 -2.10 12.23 10.11
CA PRO A 132 -1.42 10.98 9.82
C PRO A 132 -1.75 9.83 10.79
N ALA A 133 -2.16 10.15 12.02
CA ALA A 133 -2.56 9.16 13.03
C ALA A 133 -3.85 8.39 12.69
N LYS A 134 -4.65 8.88 11.74
CA LYS A 134 -5.90 8.23 11.29
C LYS A 134 -5.74 7.44 10.00
N ILE A 135 -4.54 7.40 9.43
CA ILE A 135 -4.27 6.65 8.21
C ILE A 135 -4.24 5.17 8.57
N GLU A 136 -5.21 4.43 8.04
CA GLU A 136 -5.21 2.97 8.11
C GLU A 136 -3.95 2.43 7.40
N PRO A 137 -3.28 1.41 7.96
CA PRO A 137 -2.01 0.91 7.42
C PRO A 137 -2.10 0.45 5.96
N ASP A 138 -3.26 -0.06 5.55
CA ASP A 138 -3.49 -0.57 4.20
C ASP A 138 -4.10 0.48 3.25
N PHE A 139 -4.25 1.74 3.69
CA PHE A 139 -4.90 2.80 2.93
C PHE A 139 -4.34 2.92 1.49
N VAL A 140 -3.02 2.97 1.35
CA VAL A 140 -2.36 3.13 0.04
C VAL A 140 -2.67 1.93 -0.88
N LEU A 141 -2.64 0.71 -0.33
CA LEU A 141 -2.96 -0.50 -1.09
C LEU A 141 -4.44 -0.54 -1.51
N GLN A 142 -5.35 -0.15 -0.62
CA GLN A 142 -6.77 -0.04 -0.93
C GLN A 142 -7.05 1.02 -2.00
N TRP A 143 -6.33 2.15 -1.96
CA TRP A 143 -6.45 3.20 -2.96
C TRP A 143 -6.04 2.70 -4.35
N TRP A 144 -4.91 2.00 -4.46
CA TRP A 144 -4.46 1.41 -5.72
C TRP A 144 -5.41 0.33 -6.25
N ASN A 145 -5.99 -0.49 -5.37
CA ASN A 145 -6.98 -1.49 -5.77
C ASN A 145 -8.24 -0.84 -6.39
N ARG A 146 -8.68 0.31 -5.86
CA ARG A 146 -9.82 1.06 -6.42
C ARG A 146 -9.48 1.77 -7.74
N ASN A 147 -8.24 2.25 -7.87
CA ASN A 147 -7.79 3.07 -8.99
C ASN A 147 -6.99 2.30 -10.06
N GLU A 148 -6.87 0.97 -9.95
CA GLU A 148 -6.15 0.10 -10.88
C GLU A 148 -6.59 0.33 -12.33
N PHE A 149 -7.89 0.52 -12.57
CA PHE A 149 -8.42 0.76 -13.91
C PHE A 149 -8.08 2.13 -14.48
N ALA A 150 -7.96 3.15 -13.64
CA ALA A 150 -7.63 4.52 -14.06
C ALA A 150 -6.12 4.68 -14.35
N PHE A 151 -5.30 3.94 -13.60
CA PHE A 151 -3.84 3.99 -13.67
C PHE A 151 -3.26 2.56 -13.77
N PRO A 152 -3.45 1.88 -14.91
CA PRO A 152 -3.16 0.45 -15.02
C PRO A 152 -1.66 0.13 -15.17
N ILE A 153 -0.78 1.10 -15.45
CA ILE A 153 0.69 0.89 -15.42
C ILE A 153 1.19 1.16 -14.01
N ILE A 154 0.82 2.30 -13.42
CA ILE A 154 1.33 2.72 -12.12
C ILE A 154 0.80 1.82 -10.99
N SER A 155 -0.43 1.31 -11.09
CA SER A 155 -0.93 0.27 -10.17
C SER A 155 -0.13 -1.03 -10.23
N GLY A 156 0.44 -1.37 -11.40
CA GLY A 156 1.38 -2.47 -11.55
C GLY A 156 2.67 -2.22 -10.77
N ILE A 157 3.24 -1.02 -10.91
CA ILE A 157 4.41 -0.59 -10.12
C ILE A 157 4.08 -0.62 -8.62
N ALA A 158 2.90 -0.14 -8.24
CA ALA A 158 2.44 -0.14 -6.85
C ALA A 158 2.42 -1.54 -6.25
N ARG A 159 1.89 -2.51 -7.00
CA ARG A 159 1.81 -3.92 -6.58
C ARG A 159 3.20 -4.52 -6.37
N ASP A 160 4.15 -4.20 -7.24
CA ASP A 160 5.48 -4.80 -7.17
C ASP A 160 6.35 -4.17 -6.07
N PHE A 161 6.28 -2.84 -5.90
CA PHE A 161 7.12 -2.13 -4.92
C PHE A 161 6.51 -2.07 -3.52
N LEU A 162 5.20 -1.87 -3.37
CA LEU A 162 4.57 -1.76 -2.03
C LEU A 162 4.36 -3.13 -1.37
N ALA A 163 4.44 -4.22 -2.12
CA ALA A 163 4.42 -5.58 -1.55
C ALA A 163 5.72 -5.94 -0.81
N ILE A 164 6.81 -5.19 -1.04
CA ILE A 164 8.10 -5.45 -0.40
C ILE A 164 8.02 -5.01 1.08
N PRO A 165 8.24 -5.91 2.04
CA PRO A 165 8.23 -5.54 3.45
C PRO A 165 9.39 -4.59 3.76
N ALA A 166 9.12 -3.55 4.56
CA ALA A 166 10.13 -2.57 4.95
C ALA A 166 11.24 -3.14 5.87
N SER A 167 11.10 -4.37 6.37
CA SER A 167 12.07 -5.00 7.26
C SER A 167 12.11 -6.53 7.08
N SER A 168 13.19 -7.15 7.55
CA SER A 168 13.34 -8.61 7.63
C SER A 168 12.50 -9.26 8.74
N VAL A 169 11.82 -8.47 9.58
CA VAL A 169 11.05 -8.95 10.74
C VAL A 169 10.03 -10.05 10.38
N PRO A 170 9.26 -9.96 9.26
CA PRO A 170 8.37 -11.04 8.86
C PRO A 170 9.11 -12.36 8.61
N CYS A 171 10.28 -12.30 7.96
CA CYS A 171 11.13 -13.46 7.70
C CYS A 171 11.72 -14.02 9.00
N GLU A 172 12.25 -13.17 9.88
CA GLU A 172 12.78 -13.59 11.19
C GLU A 172 11.72 -14.27 12.05
N ARG A 173 10.50 -13.73 12.04
CA ARG A 173 9.35 -14.33 12.72
C ARG A 173 9.01 -15.69 12.11
N LEU A 174 8.98 -15.80 10.78
CA LEU A 174 8.76 -17.06 10.09
C LEU A 174 9.82 -18.11 10.48
N PHE A 175 11.10 -17.75 10.46
CA PHE A 175 12.19 -18.66 10.84
C PHE A 175 12.17 -19.03 12.33
N SER A 176 11.78 -18.09 13.20
CA SER A 176 11.60 -18.37 14.63
C SER A 176 10.50 -19.41 14.87
N TYR A 177 9.41 -19.36 14.10
CA TYR A 177 8.37 -20.38 14.15
C TYR A 177 8.82 -21.69 13.49
N ALA A 178 9.54 -21.62 12.39
CA ALA A 178 10.07 -22.79 11.70
C ALA A 178 10.96 -23.63 12.65
N LYS A 179 11.73 -22.97 13.52
CA LYS A 179 12.52 -23.63 14.56
C LYS A 179 11.71 -24.50 15.54
N LEU A 180 10.43 -24.20 15.77
CA LEU A 180 9.56 -25.04 16.60
C LEU A 180 9.17 -26.34 15.90
N ALA A 181 9.13 -26.34 14.57
CA ALA A 181 8.89 -27.54 13.77
C ALA A 181 10.19 -28.32 13.55
N ASP A 182 11.32 -27.63 13.42
CA ASP A 182 12.66 -28.20 13.27
C ASP A 182 13.28 -28.61 14.62
N THR A 183 12.70 -29.63 15.24
CA THR A 183 13.18 -30.22 16.51
C THR A 183 13.83 -31.58 16.27
N GLU A 184 14.73 -32.02 17.17
CA GLU A 184 15.46 -33.30 17.00
C GLU A 184 14.53 -34.50 16.81
N LYS A 185 13.35 -34.48 17.44
CA LYS A 185 12.33 -35.54 17.35
C LYS A 185 11.57 -35.53 16.02
N ARG A 186 11.71 -34.49 15.19
CA ARG A 186 11.00 -34.30 13.92
C ARG A 186 11.92 -34.25 12.70
N ARG A 187 13.19 -34.66 12.85
CA ARG A 187 14.22 -34.66 11.78
C ARG A 187 13.93 -35.56 10.57
N CYS A 188 12.94 -36.44 10.64
CA CYS A 188 12.54 -37.31 9.52
C CYS A 188 11.37 -36.76 8.70
N MET A 189 10.96 -35.50 8.93
CA MET A 189 9.90 -34.86 8.15
C MET A 189 10.41 -34.51 6.75
N SER A 190 9.59 -34.79 5.73
CA SER A 190 9.92 -34.38 4.36
C SER A 190 9.82 -32.86 4.21
N GLU A 191 10.56 -32.29 3.25
CA GLU A 191 10.52 -30.86 2.93
C GLU A 191 9.09 -30.39 2.58
N GLY A 192 8.35 -31.17 1.80
CA GLY A 192 6.96 -30.87 1.44
C GLY A 192 6.06 -30.77 2.67
N THR A 193 6.12 -31.76 3.56
CA THR A 193 5.34 -31.76 4.81
C THR A 193 5.72 -30.59 5.72
N PHE A 194 7.00 -30.21 5.74
CA PHE A 194 7.47 -29.06 6.50
C PHE A 194 6.89 -27.75 5.95
N SER A 195 6.95 -27.56 4.63
CA SER A 195 6.38 -26.40 3.94
C SER A 195 4.87 -26.28 4.18
N ASP A 196 4.13 -27.39 4.04
CA ASP A 196 2.69 -27.44 4.29
C ASP A 196 2.37 -27.06 5.74
N LEU A 197 3.15 -27.56 6.71
CA LEU A 197 2.98 -27.23 8.12
C LEU A 197 3.22 -25.74 8.39
N GLN A 198 4.26 -25.14 7.79
CA GLN A 198 4.52 -23.70 7.94
C GLN A 198 3.38 -22.86 7.35
N THR A 199 2.90 -23.24 6.15
CA THR A 199 1.82 -22.56 5.43
C THR A 199 0.51 -22.65 6.19
N LEU A 200 0.13 -23.85 6.63
CA LEU A 200 -1.07 -24.09 7.44
C LEU A 200 -1.00 -23.32 8.76
N GLY A 201 0.16 -23.36 9.42
CA GLY A 201 0.39 -22.61 10.65
C GLY A 201 0.26 -21.10 10.46
N ALA A 202 0.72 -20.57 9.32
CA ALA A 202 0.55 -19.16 8.98
C ALA A 202 -0.92 -18.80 8.78
N ALA A 203 -1.67 -19.61 8.01
CA ALA A 203 -3.09 -19.40 7.77
C ALA A 203 -3.92 -19.37 9.08
N TYR A 204 -3.71 -20.34 9.97
CA TYR A 204 -4.40 -20.38 11.28
C TYR A 204 -4.04 -19.22 12.22
N ARG A 205 -2.84 -18.64 12.07
CA ARG A 205 -2.46 -17.45 12.84
C ARG A 205 -3.18 -16.22 12.31
N GLU A 206 -3.28 -16.09 11.00
CA GLU A 206 -3.99 -14.98 10.37
C GLU A 206 -5.49 -14.99 10.74
N GLU A 207 -6.13 -16.16 10.65
CA GLU A 207 -7.54 -16.31 11.06
C GLU A 207 -7.78 -15.88 12.51
N ARG A 208 -6.86 -16.23 13.42
CA ARG A 208 -6.92 -15.78 14.82
C ARG A 208 -6.75 -14.27 14.97
N ARG A 209 -5.85 -13.64 14.20
CA ARG A 209 -5.69 -12.18 14.20
C ARG A 209 -6.97 -11.48 13.75
N VAL A 210 -7.59 -11.93 12.67
CA VAL A 210 -8.84 -11.36 12.15
C VAL A 210 -9.97 -11.49 13.19
N GLN A 211 -10.08 -12.64 13.86
CA GLN A 211 -11.06 -12.83 14.94
C GLN A 211 -10.83 -11.89 16.13
N ASP A 212 -9.57 -11.70 16.54
CA ASP A 212 -9.21 -10.81 17.65
C ASP A 212 -9.42 -9.33 17.30
N GLU A 213 -9.11 -8.93 16.07
CA GLU A 213 -9.38 -7.57 15.56
C GLU A 213 -10.88 -7.29 15.43
N GLY A 214 -11.67 -8.27 14.98
CA GLY A 214 -13.13 -8.19 14.97
C GLY A 214 -13.72 -7.98 16.37
N LYS A 215 -13.19 -8.68 17.39
CA LYS A 215 -13.57 -8.46 18.79
C LYS A 215 -13.17 -7.09 19.32
N ARG A 216 -11.98 -6.59 18.98
CA ARG A 216 -11.53 -5.23 19.36
C ARG A 216 -12.41 -4.15 18.74
N LYS A 217 -12.69 -4.23 17.44
CA LYS A 217 -13.56 -3.25 16.74
C LYS A 217 -15.01 -3.31 17.26
N GLY A 218 -15.53 -4.50 17.57
CA GLY A 218 -16.85 -4.68 18.18
C GLY A 218 -16.95 -4.19 19.63
N SER A 219 -15.87 -4.28 20.41
CA SER A 219 -15.79 -3.74 21.78
C SER A 219 -15.83 -2.22 21.81
N THR A 220 -15.34 -1.52 20.78
CA THR A 220 -15.44 -0.05 20.67
C THR A 220 -16.83 0.46 20.34
N PHE A 221 -17.79 -0.41 20.00
CA PHE A 221 -19.15 -0.04 19.59
C PHE A 221 -20.23 -0.30 20.67
N ILE A 222 -19.81 -0.66 21.88
CA ILE A 222 -20.69 -0.79 23.05
C ILE A 222 -20.18 0.13 24.14
N ASP A 223 -20.67 1.38 24.19
CA ASP A 223 -21.42 1.93 25.34
C ASP A 223 -21.65 3.45 25.20
N ASP A 224 -22.58 3.84 24.31
CA ASP A 224 -23.18 5.21 24.34
C ASP A 224 -24.69 5.16 24.67
N ARG A 225 -25.21 3.96 24.97
CA ARG A 225 -26.64 3.77 25.31
C ARG A 225 -26.91 3.64 26.81
N ASP A 226 -25.91 3.38 27.66
CA ASP A 226 -26.14 3.32 29.12
C ASP A 226 -25.94 4.66 29.84
N VAL A 227 -25.38 5.69 29.18
CA VAL A 227 -25.28 7.04 29.76
C VAL A 227 -26.63 7.77 29.80
N GLN A 228 -27.56 7.50 28.87
CA GLN A 228 -28.87 8.16 28.84
C GLN A 228 -29.94 7.54 29.76
N LYS A 229 -29.70 6.36 30.34
CA LYS A 229 -30.63 5.75 31.31
C LYS A 229 -30.39 6.21 32.76
N LYS A 230 -29.20 6.74 33.08
CA LYS A 230 -28.90 7.26 34.43
C LYS A 230 -29.32 8.72 34.65
N SER A 231 -29.60 9.50 33.61
CA SER A 231 -30.07 10.89 33.75
C SER A 231 -31.57 11.02 34.00
N LYS A 232 -32.40 10.07 33.54
CA LYS A 232 -33.87 10.13 33.71
C LYS A 232 -34.40 9.70 35.08
N ASN A 233 -33.58 9.13 35.96
CA ASN A 233 -34.00 8.67 37.28
C ASN A 233 -33.61 9.62 38.44
N LYS A 234 -33.13 10.83 38.14
CA LYS A 234 -32.78 11.85 39.14
C LYS A 234 -33.68 13.09 39.13
N GLU A 235 -34.72 13.14 38.29
CA GLU A 235 -35.69 14.26 38.25
C GLU A 235 -37.06 13.93 38.85
N SER A 236 -37.20 12.78 39.52
CA SER A 236 -38.43 12.43 40.26
C SER A 236 -38.15 12.25 41.75
N ILE A 237 -37.78 13.32 42.45
CA ILE A 237 -38.08 13.56 43.87
C ILE A 237 -38.32 15.07 44.03
#